data_AF-A0A1G3MDP7-F1
#
_entry.id   AF-A0A1G3MDP7-F1
#
_cell.length_a   1.000
_cell.length_b   1.000
_cell.length_c   1.000
_cell.angle_alpha   90.00
_cell.angle_beta   90.00
_cell.angle_gamma   90.00
#
_symmetry.space_group_name_H-M   'P 1'
#
loop_
_entity.id
_entity.type
_entity.pdbx_description
1 polymer ?
#
loop_
_entity_poly.entity_id
_entity_poly.type
_entity_poly.pdbx_seq_one_letter_code
_entity_poly.pdbx_strand_id
1 'polypeptide(L)' 'MPAIASLEDLVAAQAALVELRQRQPEAYADFVELFRRHRHIGYKNLSRLMMGEATPEKLKGAE' A
#
# COMPACT_ATOMS: atom_id res chain seq x y z
N MET A 1 15.86 5.79 7.48
CA MET A 1 15.64 4.85 8.61
C MET A 1 15.34 3.48 8.02
N PRO A 2 15.96 2.40 8.53
CA PRO A 2 15.54 1.04 8.19
C PRO A 2 14.12 0.77 8.68
N ALA A 3 13.47 -0.25 8.13
CA ALA A 3 12.16 -0.68 8.61
C ALA A 3 12.26 -1.14 10.07
N ILE A 4 11.24 -0.80 10.88
CA ILE A 4 11.10 -1.27 12.27
C ILE A 4 10.71 -2.76 12.29
N ALA A 5 10.04 -3.25 11.24
CA ALA A 5 9.64 -4.64 11.08
C ALA A 5 10.86 -5.58 10.99
N SER A 6 10.67 -6.83 11.44
CA SER A 6 11.71 -7.85 11.35
C SER A 6 12.00 -8.22 9.89
N LEU A 7 13.18 -8.79 9.62
CA LEU A 7 13.49 -9.31 8.28
C LEU A 7 12.51 -10.40 7.86
N GLU A 8 12.09 -11.26 8.80
CA GLU A 8 11.13 -12.33 8.55
C GLU A 8 9.79 -11.79 8.05
N ASP A 9 9.25 -10.76 8.70
CA ASP A 9 8.00 -10.11 8.28
C ASP A 9 8.10 -9.52 6.86
N LEU A 10 9.24 -8.93 6.52
CA LEU A 10 9.48 -8.36 5.20
C LEU A 10 9.57 -9.45 4.12
N VAL A 11 10.18 -10.60 4.44
CA VAL A 11 10.25 -11.76 3.54
C VAL A 11 8.85 -12.34 3.32
N ALA A 12 8.07 -12.53 4.39
CA ALA A 12 6.70 -13.02 4.30
C ALA A 12 5.81 -12.10 3.44
N ALA A 13 5.90 -10.78 3.66
CA ALA A 13 5.19 -9.79 2.86
C ALA A 13 5.61 -9.82 1.39
N GLN A 14 6.91 -9.96 1.11
CA GLN A 14 7.41 -10.07 -0.26
C GLN A 14 6.87 -11.33 -0.96
N ALA A 15 6.84 -12.47 -0.29
CA ALA A 15 6.30 -13.72 -0.85
C ALA A 15 4.81 -13.57 -1.22
N ALA A 16 4.01 -12.97 -0.34
CA ALA A 16 2.59 -12.69 -0.59
C ALA A 16 2.39 -11.75 -1.79
N LEU A 17 3.21 -10.70 -1.92
CA LEU A 17 3.17 -9.79 -3.08
C LEU A 17 3.52 -10.51 -4.39
N VAL A 18 4.49 -11.42 -4.36
CA VAL A 18 4.86 -12.23 -5.53
C VAL A 18 3.72 -13.14 -5.95
N GLU A 19 3.06 -13.82 -5.01
CA GLU A 19 1.90 -14.68 -5.30
C GLU A 19 0.74 -13.86 -5.90
N LEU A 20 0.40 -12.71 -5.32
CA LEU A 20 -0.65 -11.83 -5.83
C LEU A 20 -0.35 -11.37 -7.27
N ARG A 21 0.90 -10.98 -7.55
CA ARG A 21 1.33 -10.60 -8.90
C ARG A 21 1.19 -11.74 -9.90
N GLN A 22 1.48 -12.98 -9.49
CA GLN A 22 1.34 -14.14 -10.36
C GLN A 22 -0.12 -14.49 -10.62
N ARG A 23 -0.98 -14.36 -9.61
CA ARG A 23 -2.42 -14.67 -9.71
C ARG A 23 -3.19 -13.64 -10.54
N GLN A 24 -2.84 -12.36 -10.42
CA GLN A 24 -3.54 -11.27 -11.10
C GLN A 24 -2.54 -10.21 -11.61
N PRO A 25 -1.79 -10.48 -12.69
CA PRO A 25 -0.69 -9.63 -13.12
C PRO A 25 -1.13 -8.23 -13.56
N GLU A 26 -2.24 -8.11 -14.28
CA GLU A 26 -2.76 -6.82 -14.77
C GLU A 26 -3.26 -5.96 -13.62
N ALA A 27 -4.12 -6.51 -12.74
CA ALA A 27 -4.60 -5.79 -11.57
C ALA A 27 -3.45 -5.37 -10.64
N TYR A 28 -2.45 -6.24 -10.46
CA TYR A 28 -1.26 -5.89 -9.67
C TYR A 28 -0.49 -4.71 -10.29
N ALA A 29 -0.35 -4.68 -11.62
CA ALA A 29 0.28 -3.56 -12.32
C ALA A 29 -0.49 -2.24 -12.13
N ASP A 30 -1.82 -2.28 -12.22
CA ASP A 30 -2.69 -1.12 -11.98
C ASP A 30 -2.54 -0.59 -10.55
N PHE A 31 -2.52 -1.48 -9.56
CA PHE A 31 -2.25 -1.09 -8.18
C PHE A 31 -0.87 -0.44 -8.03
N VAL A 32 0.19 -1.05 -8.58
CA VAL A 32 1.55 -0.49 -8.52
C VAL A 32 1.60 0.93 -9.11
N GLU A 33 0.94 1.16 -10.25
CA GLU A 33 0.86 2.50 -10.85
C GLU A 33 0.05 3.49 -10.01
N LEU A 34 -1.06 3.04 -9.40
CA LEU A 34 -1.83 3.84 -8.45
C LEU A 34 -0.94 4.27 -7.26
N PHE A 35 -0.17 3.35 -6.67
CA PHE A 35 0.78 3.66 -5.60
C PHE A 35 1.85 4.66 -6.05
N ARG A 36 2.42 4.49 -7.26
CA ARG A 36 3.44 5.40 -7.81
C ARG A 36 2.92 6.81 -8.06
N ARG A 37 1.72 6.94 -8.63
CA ARG A 37 1.06 8.22 -8.95
C ARG A 37 0.75 9.03 -7.70
N HIS A 38 0.32 8.35 -6.64
CA HIS A 38 -0.12 8.98 -5.39
C HIS A 38 0.95 8.97 -4.28
N ARG A 39 2.23 8.66 -4.58
CA ARG A 39 3.30 8.63 -3.56
C ARG A 39 3.46 9.94 -2.76
N HIS A 40 3.06 11.07 -3.33
CA HIS A 40 3.12 12.39 -2.71
C HIS A 40 2.21 12.55 -1.48
N ILE A 41 1.15 11.75 -1.34
CA ILE A 41 0.30 11.74 -0.14
C ILE A 41 0.78 10.76 0.94
N GLY A 42 1.83 9.97 0.65
CA GLY A 42 2.40 8.97 1.54
C GLY A 42 1.64 7.63 1.56
N TYR A 43 2.39 6.52 1.56
CA TYR A 43 1.81 5.17 1.46
C TYR A 43 0.84 4.83 2.59
N LYS A 44 1.10 5.29 3.82
CA LYS A 44 0.19 5.09 4.98
C LYS A 44 -1.22 5.66 4.72
N ASN A 45 -1.30 6.85 4.13
CA ASN A 45 -2.59 7.49 3.84
C ASN A 45 -3.32 6.76 2.71
N LEU A 46 -2.58 6.36 1.68
CA LEU A 46 -3.12 5.60 0.56
C LEU A 46 -3.65 4.22 1.00
N SER A 47 -2.91 3.51 1.86
CA SER A 47 -3.36 2.23 2.43
C SER A 47 -4.64 2.39 3.25
N ARG A 48 -4.74 3.44 4.08
CA ARG A 48 -5.97 3.74 4.86
C ARG A 48 -7.18 4.00 3.96
N LEU A 49 -7.01 4.77 2.89
CA LEU A 49 -8.07 5.01 1.90
C LEU A 49 -8.49 3.71 1.21
N MET A 50 -7.51 2.92 0.76
CA MET A 50 -7.75 1.65 0.08
C MET A 50 -8.49 0.64 0.95
N MET A 51 -8.19 0.59 2.25
CA MET A 51 -8.85 -0.30 3.22
C MET A 51 -10.17 0.27 3.77
N GLY A 52 -10.58 1.49 3.37
CA GLY A 52 -11.79 2.15 3.87
C GLY A 52 -11.68 2.60 5.34
N GLU A 53 -10.47 2.63 5.90
CA GLU A 53 -10.22 3.00 7.30
C GLU A 53 -10.30 4.52 7.54
N ALA A 54 -10.20 5.32 6.48
CA ALA A 54 -10.27 6.77 6.55
C ALA A 54 -10.88 7.37 5.27
N THR A 55 -11.35 8.61 5.38
CA THR A 55 -11.77 9.44 4.24
C THR A 55 -10.76 10.58 4.02
N PRO A 56 -10.72 11.22 2.84
CA PRO A 56 -9.87 12.38 2.60
C PRO A 56 -10.06 13.51 3.63
N GLU A 57 -11.30 13.78 4.02
CA GLU A 57 -11.68 14.81 5.00
C GLU A 57 -11.06 14.50 6.36
N LYS A 58 -11.26 13.26 6.85
CA LYS A 58 -10.65 12.79 8.11
C LYS A 58 -9.12 12.86 8.09
N LEU A 59 -8.47 12.51 6.98
CA LEU A 59 -7.01 12.59 6.83
C LEU A 59 -6.50 14.03 6.80
N LYS A 60 -7.34 14.98 6.38
CA LYS A 60 -7.05 16.41 6.40
C LYS A 60 -7.45 17.10 7.70
N GLY A 61 -8.12 16.39 8.62
CA GLY A 61 -8.64 16.96 9.86
C GLY A 61 -9.78 17.96 9.61
N ALA A 62 -10.46 17.84 8.47
CA ALA A 62 -11.71 18.54 8.22
C ALA A 62 -12.84 17.61 8.70
N GLU A 63 -13.55 18.02 9.75
CA GLU A 63 -14.86 17.47 10.11
C GLU A 63 -15.97 18.21 9.36
#